data_AF-A1HPE5-F1
#
_entry.id   AF-A1HPE5-F1
#
_cell.length_a   1.000
_cell.length_b   1.000
_cell.length_c   1.000
_cell.angle_alpha   90.00
_cell.angle_beta   90.00
_cell.angle_gamma   90.00
#
_symmetry.space_group_name_H-M   'P 1'
#
loop_
_entity.id
_entity.type
_entity.pdbx_description
1 polymer ?
#
loop_
_entity_poly.entity_id
_entity_poly.type
_entity_poly.pdbx_seq_one_letter_code
_entity_poly.pdbx_strand_id
1 'polypeptide(L)'
;MGRGLMKNLLELTVIYKSGGCDKVGMVVENIYNGGYAGRNQEHVREHIEELAKVGVPAPTTTPTLYPLANYNLTTGGPNSSA
;
A
#
# COMPACT_ATOMS: atom_id res chain seq x y z
N MET A 1 -11.02 -31.83 5.52
CA MET A 1 -10.76 -30.93 6.67
C MET A 1 -10.34 -29.59 6.09
N GLY A 2 -11.32 -28.68 5.91
CA GLY A 2 -11.11 -27.44 5.17
C GLY A 2 -10.16 -26.51 5.91
N ARG A 3 -9.03 -26.14 5.28
CA ARG A 3 -8.25 -24.98 5.73
C ARG A 3 -9.14 -23.77 5.59
N GLY A 4 -9.76 -23.32 6.69
CA GLY A 4 -10.40 -22.02 6.73
C GLY A 4 -9.34 -21.00 6.33
N LEU A 5 -9.52 -20.38 5.16
CA LEU A 5 -8.66 -19.29 4.72
C LEU A 5 -8.66 -18.25 5.86
N MET A 6 -7.52 -18.02 6.51
CA MET A 6 -7.40 -16.85 7.38
C MET A 6 -7.63 -15.64 6.47
N LYS A 7 -8.79 -15.00 6.63
CA LYS A 7 -9.10 -13.77 5.89
C LYS A 7 -8.31 -12.67 6.57
N ASN A 8 -7.48 -11.93 5.82
CA ASN A 8 -6.85 -10.72 6.32
C ASN A 8 -7.91 -9.62 6.46
N LEU A 9 -8.65 -9.67 7.58
CA LEU A 9 -9.67 -8.71 7.94
C LEU A 9 -9.01 -7.53 8.64
N LEU A 10 -9.08 -6.36 8.00
CA LEU A 10 -8.67 -5.09 8.58
C LEU A 10 -9.88 -4.45 9.26
N GLU A 11 -9.78 -4.21 10.56
CA GLU A 11 -10.80 -3.48 11.30
C GLU A 11 -10.48 -1.98 11.30
N LEU A 12 -11.40 -1.18 10.76
CA LEU A 12 -11.27 0.26 10.65
C LEU A 12 -12.37 0.96 11.45
N THR A 13 -12.09 2.18 11.88
CA THR A 13 -13.09 3.08 12.47
C THR A 13 -13.31 4.25 11.52
N VAL A 14 -14.55 4.41 11.06
CA VAL A 14 -14.96 5.57 10.25
C VAL A 14 -15.39 6.66 11.22
N ILE A 15 -14.76 7.83 11.12
CA ILE A 15 -15.12 9.02 11.89
C ILE A 15 -15.82 10.00 10.94
N TYR A 16 -17.10 10.27 11.20
CA TYR A 16 -17.87 11.17 10.34
C TYR A 16 -17.62 12.63 10.71
N LYS A 17 -17.55 13.49 9.68
CA LYS A 17 -17.38 14.95 9.89
C LYS A 17 -18.54 15.58 10.67
N SER A 18 -19.74 15.00 10.57
CA SER A 18 -20.94 15.41 11.31
C SER A 18 -20.93 14.99 12.79
N GLY A 19 -19.90 14.25 13.23
CA GLY A 19 -19.88 13.57 14.51
C GLY A 19 -20.36 12.12 14.41
N GLY A 20 -19.99 11.31 15.41
CA GLY A 20 -20.23 9.86 15.45
C GLY A 20 -19.12 9.03 14.79
N CYS A 21 -19.19 7.72 14.98
CA CYS A 21 -18.27 6.77 14.37
C CYS A 21 -18.93 5.40 14.14
N ASP A 22 -18.45 4.68 13.14
CA ASP A 22 -18.81 3.29 12.86
C ASP A 22 -17.57 2.41 12.76
N LYS A 23 -17.74 1.11 13.02
CA LYS A 23 -16.72 0.09 12.75
C LYS A 23 -16.97 -0.53 11.38
N VAL A 24 -15.91 -0.68 10.58
CA VAL A 24 -15.96 -1.32 9.26
C VAL A 24 -14.90 -2.40 9.20
N GLY A 25 -15.29 -3.63 8.86
CA GLY A 25 -14.38 -4.72 8.55
C GLY A 25 -14.13 -4.81 7.04
N MET A 26 -12.86 -4.83 6.64
CA MET A 26 -12.46 -4.94 5.23
C MET A 26 -11.60 -6.19 5.03
N VAL A 27 -12.04 -7.12 4.17
CA VAL A 27 -11.21 -8.27 3.78
C VAL A 27 -10.26 -7.86 2.66
N VAL A 28 -8.96 -8.02 2.90
CA VAL A 28 -7.92 -7.61 1.95
C VAL A 28 -7.37 -8.84 1.22
N GLU A 29 -7.69 -8.91 -0.06
CA GLU A 29 -7.24 -10.00 -0.94
C GLU A 29 -5.89 -9.69 -1.58
N ASN A 30 -5.74 -8.49 -2.13
CA ASN A 30 -4.55 -8.07 -2.86
C ASN A 30 -4.07 -6.69 -2.38
N ILE A 31 -2.76 -6.51 -2.34
CA ILE A 31 -2.12 -5.22 -2.07
C ILE A 31 -1.01 -4.99 -3.09
N TYR A 32 -0.87 -3.74 -3.54
CA TYR A 32 0.13 -3.34 -4.54
C TYR A 32 0.79 -2.03 -4.13
N ASN A 33 2.10 -1.96 -4.28
CA ASN A 33 2.83 -0.70 -4.26
C ASN A 33 2.89 -0.13 -5.68
N GLY A 34 2.44 1.10 -5.86
CA GLY A 34 2.60 1.85 -7.11
C GLY A 34 3.97 2.53 -7.16
N GLY A 35 4.90 1.99 -7.93
CA GLY A 35 6.17 2.61 -8.24
C GLY A 35 6.08 3.58 -9.41
N TYR A 36 6.93 4.60 -9.40
CA TYR A 36 7.10 5.55 -10.51
C TYR A 36 5.77 6.21 -10.95
N ALA A 37 4.81 6.35 -10.03
CA ALA A 37 3.46 6.87 -10.29
C ALA A 37 3.34 8.39 -10.12
N GLY A 38 4.47 9.11 -10.18
CA GLY A 38 4.49 10.56 -10.04
C GLY A 38 3.78 11.25 -11.20
N ARG A 39 3.01 12.31 -10.91
CA ARG A 39 2.34 13.11 -11.96
C ARG A 39 3.33 13.82 -12.88
N ASN A 40 4.44 14.34 -12.33
CA ASN A 40 5.50 14.94 -13.13
C ASN A 40 6.44 13.86 -13.68
N GLN A 41 6.38 13.62 -14.99
CA GLN A 41 7.19 12.59 -15.64
C GLN A 41 8.67 12.94 -15.72
N GLU A 42 9.03 14.23 -15.67
CA GLU A 42 10.43 14.64 -15.61
C GLU A 42 11.09 14.18 -14.31
N HIS A 43 10.45 14.44 -13.16
CA HIS A 43 10.95 13.98 -11.87
C HIS A 43 10.96 12.45 -11.75
N VAL A 44 9.99 11.76 -12.36
CA VAL A 44 9.99 10.29 -12.41
C VAL A 44 11.22 9.78 -13.17
N ARG A 45 11.54 10.41 -14.31
CA ARG A 45 12.72 10.06 -15.11
C ARG A 45 14.02 10.33 -14.35
N GLU A 46 14.16 11.51 -13.73
CA GLU A 46 15.34 11.85 -12.91
C GLU A 46 15.57 10.81 -11.81
N HIS A 47 14.50 10.41 -11.11
CA HIS A 47 14.58 9.38 -10.08
C HIS A 47 15.01 8.00 -10.64
N ILE A 48 14.52 7.62 -11.84
CA ILE A 48 14.97 6.40 -12.51
C ILE A 48 16.47 6.48 -12.84
N GLU A 49 16.95 7.64 -13.31
CA GLU A 49 18.37 7.86 -13.62
C GLU A 49 19.26 7.84 -12.38
N GLU A 50 18.80 8.39 -11.25
CA GLU A 50 19.46 8.27 -9.95
C GLU A 50 19.61 6.81 -9.52
N LEU A 51 18.54 6.03 -9.64
CA LEU A 51 18.53 4.60 -9.32
C LEU A 51 19.44 3.78 -10.24
N ALA A 52 19.48 4.12 -11.53
CA ALA A 52 20.38 3.47 -12.49
C ALA A 52 21.86 3.64 -12.11
N LYS A 53 22.26 4.80 -11.55
CA LYS A 53 23.64 5.05 -11.09
C LYS A 53 24.08 4.12 -9.96
N VAL A 54 23.15 3.60 -9.16
CA VAL A 54 23.41 2.61 -8.09
C VAL A 54 23.14 1.17 -8.53
N GLY A 55 22.92 0.94 -9.83
CA GLY A 55 22.73 -0.39 -10.41
C GLY A 55 21.30 -0.93 -10.31
N VAL A 56 20.31 -0.09 -9.95
CA VAL A 56 18.90 -0.49 -9.96
C VAL A 56 18.36 -0.34 -11.39
N PRO A 57 17.81 -1.42 -12.00
CA PRO A 57 17.32 -1.37 -13.37
C PRO A 57 16.07 -0.50 -13.49
N ALA A 58 15.95 0.21 -14.62
CA ALA A 58 14.76 0.98 -14.95
C ALA A 58 13.53 0.06 -15.18
N PRO A 59 12.31 0.50 -14.84
CA PRO A 59 11.10 -0.24 -15.16
C PRO A 59 10.84 -0.24 -16.68
N THR A 60 10.15 -1.27 -17.17
CA THR A 60 9.71 -1.33 -18.58
C THR A 60 8.51 -0.42 -18.87
N THR A 61 7.69 -0.12 -17.86
CA THR A 61 6.50 0.73 -17.97
C THR A 61 6.32 1.55 -16.69
N THR A 62 5.99 2.84 -16.83
CA THR A 62 5.60 3.72 -15.72
C THR A 62 4.12 4.12 -15.86
N PRO A 63 3.32 4.06 -14.77
CA PRO A 63 3.64 3.52 -13.44
C PRO A 63 3.86 1.99 -13.45
N THR A 64 4.49 1.46 -12.39
CA THR A 64 4.70 0.01 -12.20
C THR A 64 3.99 -0.46 -10.94
N LEU A 65 3.35 -1.63 -10.98
CA LEU A 65 2.73 -2.24 -9.79
C LEU A 65 3.60 -3.38 -9.25
N TYR A 66 3.87 -3.33 -7.95
CA TYR A 66 4.57 -4.40 -7.22
C TYR A 66 3.60 -5.09 -6.27
N PRO A 67 3.23 -6.37 -6.52
CA PRO A 67 2.35 -7.10 -5.63
C PRO A 67 3.04 -7.38 -4.30
N LEU A 68 2.28 -7.31 -3.21
CA LEU A 68 2.73 -7.66 -1.87
C LEU A 68 1.79 -8.73 -1.29
N ALA A 69 2.29 -9.49 -0.31
CA ALA A 69 1.47 -10.44 0.41
C ALA A 69 0.51 -9.71 1.37
N ASN A 70 -0.78 -10.02 1.29
CA ASN A 70 -1.84 -9.31 2.03
C ASN A 70 -1.70 -9.32 3.56
N TYR A 71 -0.96 -10.27 4.14
CA TYR A 71 -0.66 -10.27 5.57
C TYR A 71 0.34 -9.18 6.02
N ASN A 72 0.98 -8.49 5.08
CA ASN A 72 1.87 -7.35 5.39
C ASN A 72 1.10 -6.09 5.78
N LEU A 73 -0.21 -6.04 5.54
CA LEU A 73 -1.03 -4.88 5.85
C LEU A 73 -1.36 -4.83 7.35
N THR A 74 -1.05 -3.71 7.99
CA THR A 74 -1.36 -3.49 9.42
C THR A 74 -1.91 -2.08 9.61
N THR A 75 -2.71 -1.86 10.67
CA THR A 75 -3.09 -0.53 11.14
C THR A 75 -2.07 -0.02 12.17
N GLY A 76 -0.88 0.37 11.72
CA GLY A 76 0.14 0.99 12.58
C GLY A 76 0.04 2.52 12.58
N GLY A 77 -0.04 3.14 13.75
CA GLY A 77 0.30 4.56 13.95
C GLY A 77 1.53 4.67 14.85
N PRO A 78 2.51 5.56 14.60
CA PRO A 78 3.75 5.62 15.38
C PRO A 78 3.60 6.07 16.85
N ASN A 79 2.40 6.40 17.35
CA ASN A 79 2.18 6.88 18.72
C ASN A 79 0.83 6.42 19.32
N SER A 80 0.63 5.13 19.57
CA SER A 80 -0.46 4.68 20.45
C SER A 80 0.11 4.15 21.77
N SER A 81 0.52 5.07 22.63
CA SER A 81 0.70 4.79 24.05
C SER A 81 -0.67 4.54 24.67
N ALA A 82 -0.99 3.27 24.92
CA ALA A 82 -1.83 2.89 26.05
C ALA A 82 -0.94 2.78 27.29
#